data_AF-A0A370LQN8-F1
#
_entry.id   AF-A0A370LQN8-F1
#
_cell.length_a   1.000
_cell.length_b   1.000
_cell.length_c   1.000
_cell.angle_alpha   90.00
_cell.angle_beta   90.00
_cell.angle_gamma   90.00
#
_symmetry.space_group_name_H-M   'P 1'
#
loop_
_entity.id
_entity.type
_entity.pdbx_description
1 polymer ?
#
loop_
_entity_poly.entity_id
_entity_poly.type
_entity_poly.pdbx_seq_one_letter_code
_entity_poly.pdbx_strand_id
1 'polypeptide(L)'
;MENLFLSFKKFIEEDTHFMGDVKATIANIPKSHRDLIKNYKIKPENGNTLKNDKEHVGEIDEKKRHIKVASPWNYSRETTFLHEVAHCVYKYMMTPKLKREWKKLIKDTKTEQKKDKDKAKDSLDQNPEEIFCMVYSAVYSKHPHSTYDHDAWLNFIKTKVPK
;
A
#
# COMPACT_ATOMS: atom_id res chain seq x y z
N MET A 1 4.61 27.20 -30.48
CA MET A 1 4.94 25.91 -29.84
C MET A 1 5.56 26.20 -28.48
N GLU A 2 4.74 26.57 -27.50
CA GLU A 2 5.23 26.88 -26.16
C GLU A 2 5.23 25.62 -25.28
N ASN A 3 6.38 25.39 -24.62
CA ASN A 3 6.55 24.59 -23.40
C ASN A 3 6.22 23.10 -23.41
N LEU A 4 6.90 22.31 -24.27
CA LEU A 4 7.01 20.85 -24.11
C LEU A 4 8.12 20.40 -23.12
N PHE A 5 8.66 21.34 -22.33
CA PHE A 5 9.59 21.07 -21.23
C PHE A 5 8.95 21.56 -19.92
N LEU A 6 7.85 20.92 -19.49
CA LEU A 6 7.62 20.80 -18.06
C LEU A 6 8.91 20.16 -17.51
N SER A 7 9.70 20.91 -16.73
CA SER A 7 10.93 20.34 -16.18
C SER A 7 10.55 19.10 -15.38
N PHE A 8 11.31 18.00 -15.53
CA PHE A 8 11.05 16.75 -14.79
C PHE A 8 10.89 16.99 -13.29
N LYS A 9 11.64 17.97 -12.76
CA LYS A 9 11.50 18.48 -11.41
C LYS A 9 10.08 19.00 -11.12
N LYS A 10 9.51 19.84 -11.99
CA LYS A 10 8.14 20.34 -11.88
C LYS A 10 7.09 19.23 -12.01
N PHE A 11 7.31 18.24 -12.87
CA PHE A 11 6.44 17.05 -12.95
C PHE A 11 6.43 16.21 -11.66
N ILE A 12 7.59 16.07 -11.01
CA ILE A 12 7.72 15.36 -9.73
C ILE A 12 7.19 16.20 -8.54
N GLU A 13 7.33 17.53 -8.62
CA GLU A 13 6.94 18.51 -7.58
C GLU A 13 5.47 18.95 -7.67
N GLU A 14 4.82 18.81 -8.83
CA GLU A 14 3.40 19.11 -9.02
C GLU A 14 2.54 18.03 -8.34
N ASP A 15 2.33 18.24 -7.04
CA ASP A 15 1.45 17.53 -6.11
C ASP A 15 0.03 17.27 -6.67
N THR A 16 -0.37 18.03 -7.67
CA THR A 16 -1.65 17.90 -8.39
C THR A 16 -1.86 16.54 -9.05
N HIS A 17 -0.80 15.91 -9.60
CA HIS A 17 -0.93 14.59 -10.22
C HIS A 17 -1.11 13.50 -9.17
N PHE A 18 -0.27 13.50 -8.12
CA PHE A 18 -0.38 12.53 -7.04
C PHE A 18 -1.73 12.61 -6.33
N MET A 19 -2.22 13.81 -6.02
CA MET A 19 -3.52 13.95 -5.38
C MET A 19 -4.69 13.57 -6.31
N GLY A 20 -4.52 13.69 -7.63
CA GLY A 20 -5.44 13.13 -8.62
C GLY A 20 -5.46 11.60 -8.60
N ASP A 21 -4.29 10.98 -8.62
CA ASP A 21 -4.12 9.53 -8.56
C ASP A 21 -4.69 8.97 -7.25
N VAL A 22 -4.37 9.58 -6.11
CA VAL A 22 -4.91 9.20 -4.79
C VAL A 22 -6.44 9.22 -4.77
N LYS A 23 -7.07 10.24 -5.36
CA LYS A 23 -8.54 10.29 -5.46
C LYS A 23 -9.09 9.13 -6.28
N ALA A 24 -8.44 8.79 -7.40
CA ALA A 24 -8.82 7.65 -8.21
C ALA A 24 -8.61 6.32 -7.45
N THR A 25 -7.49 6.17 -6.76
CA THR A 25 -7.20 5.00 -5.89
C THR A 25 -8.26 4.86 -4.79
N ILE A 26 -8.62 5.95 -4.10
CA ILE A 26 -9.68 5.95 -3.08
C ILE A 26 -11.01 5.53 -3.71
N ALA A 27 -11.33 5.98 -4.93
CA ALA A 27 -12.54 5.58 -5.63
C ALA A 27 -12.59 4.06 -5.91
N ASN A 28 -11.43 3.41 -6.07
CA ASN A 28 -11.30 1.99 -6.39
C ASN A 28 -11.35 1.04 -5.18
N ILE A 29 -11.10 1.52 -3.96
CA ILE A 29 -11.20 0.69 -2.76
C ILE A 29 -12.66 0.62 -2.23
N PRO A 30 -13.02 -0.45 -1.49
CA PRO A 30 -14.34 -0.57 -0.86
C PRO A 30 -14.76 0.65 -0.02
N LYS A 31 -16.07 0.91 0.04
CA LYS A 31 -16.59 2.10 0.74
C LYS A 31 -16.24 2.08 2.22
N SER A 32 -16.37 0.94 2.91
CA SER A 32 -16.01 0.87 4.33
C SER A 32 -14.52 1.14 4.58
N HIS A 33 -13.64 0.79 3.63
CA HIS A 33 -12.21 1.06 3.74
C HIS A 33 -11.93 2.56 3.57
N ARG A 34 -12.60 3.21 2.61
CA ARG A 34 -12.55 4.68 2.47
C ARG A 34 -13.00 5.37 3.75
N ASP A 35 -14.05 4.85 4.39
CA ASP A 35 -14.63 5.47 5.57
C ASP A 35 -13.64 5.50 6.76
N LEU A 36 -12.67 4.58 6.82
CA LEU A 36 -11.60 4.60 7.82
C LEU A 36 -10.69 5.83 7.68
N ILE A 37 -10.46 6.28 6.45
CA ILE A 37 -9.50 7.36 6.14
C ILE A 37 -10.17 8.68 5.72
N LYS A 38 -11.50 8.75 5.70
CA LYS A 38 -12.25 9.90 5.16
C LYS A 38 -11.88 11.27 5.75
N ASN A 39 -11.40 11.28 6.99
CA ASN A 39 -11.03 12.50 7.72
C ASN A 39 -9.50 12.67 7.83
N TYR A 40 -8.72 11.87 7.12
CA TYR A 40 -7.26 11.97 7.14
C TYR A 40 -6.80 12.98 6.09
N LYS A 41 -5.82 13.81 6.46
CA LYS A 41 -5.10 14.66 5.51
C LYS A 41 -3.92 13.87 4.94
N ILE A 42 -3.91 13.72 3.63
CA ILE A 42 -2.83 13.06 2.89
C ILE A 42 -1.72 14.09 2.66
N LYS A 43 -0.48 13.70 2.98
CA LYS A 43 0.71 14.54 2.92
C LYS A 43 1.78 13.83 2.08
N PRO A 44 1.96 14.24 0.82
CA PRO A 44 3.10 13.78 0.06
C PRO A 44 4.37 14.37 0.65
N GLU A 45 5.37 13.53 0.83
CA GLU A 45 6.72 13.93 1.26
C GLU A 45 7.68 13.77 0.08
N ASN A 46 8.67 14.67 0.04
CA ASN A 46 9.72 14.64 -0.96
C ASN A 46 10.82 13.68 -0.51
N GLY A 47 11.23 12.77 -1.38
CA GLY A 47 12.32 11.83 -1.14
C GLY A 47 11.90 10.37 -1.27
N ASN A 48 12.89 9.49 -1.09
CA ASN A 48 12.70 8.05 -1.12
C ASN A 48 12.12 7.51 0.19
N THR A 49 12.28 8.25 1.29
CA THR A 49 11.81 7.93 2.64
C THR A 49 11.18 9.17 3.27
N LEU A 50 10.50 9.02 4.40
CA LEU A 50 9.91 10.15 5.11
C LEU A 50 10.98 11.11 5.67
N LYS A 51 10.62 12.38 5.83
CA LYS A 51 11.56 13.38 6.35
C LYS A 51 12.01 13.03 7.77
N ASN A 52 13.32 12.93 7.97
CA ASN A 52 13.98 12.51 9.22
C ASN A 52 13.75 11.03 9.60
N ASP A 53 13.27 10.21 8.68
CA ASP A 53 13.10 8.78 8.84
C ASP A 53 13.76 8.08 7.63
N LYS A 54 14.75 7.24 7.90
CA LYS A 54 15.53 6.57 6.84
C LYS A 54 14.97 5.19 6.49
N GLU A 55 13.96 4.72 7.22
CA GLU A 55 13.46 3.35 7.14
C GLU A 55 12.06 3.30 6.55
N HIS A 56 11.22 4.28 6.88
CA HIS A 56 9.82 4.27 6.45
C HIS A 56 9.59 5.14 5.22
N VAL A 57 8.73 4.62 4.34
CA VAL A 57 8.29 5.29 3.11
C VAL A 57 6.85 5.79 3.22
N GLY A 58 6.11 5.34 4.22
CA GLY A 58 4.76 5.79 4.57
C GLY A 58 4.57 5.78 6.08
N GLU A 59 3.61 6.56 6.55
CA GLU A 59 3.21 6.60 7.96
C GLU A 59 1.75 7.03 8.07
N ILE A 60 0.98 6.35 8.91
CA ILE A 60 -0.34 6.78 9.35
C ILE A 60 -0.33 7.28 10.80
N ASP A 61 -0.46 8.60 10.98
CA ASP A 61 -0.61 9.23 12.30
C ASP A 61 -2.12 9.35 12.63
N GLU A 62 -2.64 8.39 13.37
CA GLU A 62 -4.06 8.35 13.77
C GLU A 62 -4.45 9.52 14.69
N LYS A 63 -3.52 10.02 15.51
CA LYS A 63 -3.79 11.11 16.45
C LYS A 63 -3.98 12.43 15.71
N LYS A 64 -3.11 12.71 14.75
CA LYS A 64 -3.19 13.91 13.90
C LYS A 64 -4.05 13.72 12.67
N ARG A 65 -4.54 12.49 12.42
CA ARG A 65 -5.26 12.07 11.21
C ARG A 65 -4.49 12.45 9.95
N HIS A 66 -3.23 12.06 9.88
CA HIS A 66 -2.38 12.29 8.71
C HIS A 66 -1.93 10.97 8.11
N ILE A 67 -1.83 10.94 6.78
CA ILE A 67 -1.14 9.86 6.05
C ILE A 67 0.01 10.53 5.32
N LYS A 68 1.24 10.19 5.65
CA LYS A 68 2.43 10.66 4.95
C LYS A 68 2.88 9.62 3.95
N VAL A 69 3.27 10.04 2.76
CA VAL A 69 3.68 9.15 1.67
C VAL A 69 4.90 9.74 0.96
N ALA A 70 6.03 9.04 1.04
CA ALA A 70 7.21 9.29 0.22
C ALA A 70 7.12 8.52 -1.12
N SER A 71 8.06 8.77 -2.04
CA SER A 71 8.12 8.10 -3.35
C SER A 71 9.42 7.29 -3.48
N PRO A 72 9.52 6.11 -2.87
CA PRO A 72 10.71 5.27 -3.01
C PRO A 72 10.89 4.82 -4.46
N TRP A 73 12.14 4.60 -4.88
CA TRP A 73 12.47 4.10 -6.22
C TRP A 73 11.78 2.77 -6.59
N ASN A 74 11.45 1.94 -5.60
CA ASN A 74 10.95 0.59 -5.80
C ASN A 74 9.43 0.44 -5.66
N TYR A 75 8.71 1.47 -5.19
CA TYR A 75 7.25 1.43 -5.03
C TYR A 75 6.62 2.75 -5.48
N SER A 76 5.50 2.69 -6.18
CA SER A 76 4.74 3.90 -6.49
C SER A 76 4.17 4.51 -5.21
N ARG A 77 3.97 5.85 -5.19
CA ARG A 77 3.25 6.50 -4.08
C ARG A 77 1.86 5.93 -3.86
N GLU A 78 1.17 5.49 -4.93
CA GLU A 78 -0.12 4.78 -4.83
C GLU A 78 0.03 3.49 -4.00
N THR A 79 1.07 2.71 -4.27
CA THR A 79 1.32 1.46 -3.55
C THR A 79 1.58 1.73 -2.08
N THR A 80 2.44 2.71 -1.78
CA THR A 80 2.72 3.12 -0.40
C THR A 80 1.47 3.66 0.29
N PHE A 81 0.67 4.48 -0.39
CA PHE A 81 -0.60 4.96 0.16
C PHE A 81 -1.55 3.81 0.50
N LEU A 82 -1.74 2.86 -0.42
CA LEU A 82 -2.60 1.69 -0.19
C LEU A 82 -2.08 0.79 0.93
N HIS A 83 -0.76 0.68 1.08
CA HIS A 83 -0.13 -0.02 2.19
C HIS A 83 -0.52 0.61 3.54
N GLU A 84 -0.42 1.94 3.67
CA GLU A 84 -0.85 2.64 4.91
C GLU A 84 -2.36 2.48 5.18
N VAL A 85 -3.18 2.53 4.13
CA VAL A 85 -4.63 2.27 4.24
C VAL A 85 -4.87 0.83 4.71
N ALA A 86 -4.08 -0.12 4.24
CA ALA A 86 -4.22 -1.52 4.60
C ALA A 86 -3.91 -1.77 6.09
N HIS A 87 -2.99 -1.02 6.72
CA HIS A 87 -2.81 -1.08 8.17
C HIS A 87 -4.10 -0.72 8.91
N CYS A 88 -4.84 0.31 8.46
CA CYS A 88 -6.15 0.63 9.03
C CYS A 88 -7.15 -0.50 8.85
N VAL A 89 -7.23 -1.09 7.66
CA VAL A 89 -8.12 -2.23 7.39
C VAL A 89 -7.75 -3.42 8.28
N TYR A 90 -6.46 -3.75 8.40
CA TYR A 90 -5.97 -4.83 9.24
C TYR A 90 -6.26 -4.58 10.72
N LYS A 91 -6.10 -3.34 11.19
CA LYS A 91 -6.36 -2.96 12.58
C LYS A 91 -7.84 -3.02 12.93
N TYR A 92 -8.69 -2.38 12.13
CA TYR A 92 -10.08 -2.10 12.48
C TYR A 92 -11.11 -3.08 11.91
N MET A 93 -10.79 -3.76 10.81
CA MET A 93 -11.77 -4.60 10.10
C MET A 93 -11.44 -6.09 10.16
N MET A 94 -10.18 -6.46 10.34
CA MET A 94 -9.83 -7.87 10.50
C MET A 94 -10.11 -8.36 11.91
N THR A 95 -11.12 -9.22 12.03
CA THR A 95 -11.45 -9.92 13.27
C THR A 95 -10.30 -10.87 13.69
N PRO A 96 -10.22 -11.26 14.97
CA PRO A 96 -9.26 -12.28 15.41
C PRO A 96 -9.32 -13.58 14.61
N LYS A 97 -10.51 -13.97 14.14
CA LYS A 97 -10.68 -15.14 13.26
C LYS A 97 -10.00 -14.92 11.91
N LEU A 98 -10.29 -13.80 11.24
CA LEU A 98 -9.67 -13.46 9.95
C LEU A 98 -8.15 -13.35 10.06
N LYS A 99 -7.62 -12.72 11.13
CA LYS A 99 -6.17 -12.65 11.37
C LYS A 99 -5.53 -14.02 11.52
N ARG A 100 -6.21 -14.97 12.17
CA ARG A 100 -5.72 -16.36 12.27
C ARG A 100 -5.75 -17.08 10.93
N GLU A 101 -6.83 -16.94 10.17
CA GLU A 101 -6.97 -17.53 8.84
C GLU A 101 -5.87 -17.01 7.89
N TRP A 102 -5.64 -15.69 7.89
CA TRP A 102 -4.57 -15.06 7.14
C TRP A 102 -3.18 -15.56 7.55
N LYS A 103 -2.89 -15.59 8.85
CA LYS A 103 -1.61 -16.11 9.37
C LYS A 103 -1.37 -17.55 8.95
N LYS A 104 -2.41 -18.39 8.97
CA LYS A 104 -2.33 -19.78 8.50
C LYS A 104 -2.05 -19.84 7.01
N LEU A 105 -2.78 -19.07 6.19
CA LEU A 105 -2.57 -18.99 4.75
C LEU A 105 -1.13 -18.60 4.41
N ILE A 106 -0.60 -17.53 5.03
CA ILE A 106 0.79 -17.11 4.83
C ILE A 106 1.76 -18.22 5.24
N LYS A 107 1.56 -18.86 6.40
CA LYS A 107 2.44 -19.95 6.86
C LYS A 107 2.48 -21.09 5.85
N ASP A 108 1.33 -21.45 5.28
CA ASP A 108 1.19 -22.61 4.42
C ASP A 108 1.76 -22.35 3.01
N THR A 109 1.70 -21.11 2.48
CA THR A 109 2.09 -20.84 1.08
C THR A 109 3.34 -19.94 0.90
N LYS A 110 3.82 -19.24 1.94
CA LYS A 110 4.97 -18.32 1.84
C LYS A 110 6.25 -19.00 1.34
N THR A 111 6.49 -20.24 1.75
CA THR A 111 7.69 -20.99 1.32
C THR A 111 7.66 -21.31 -0.18
N GLU A 112 6.49 -21.61 -0.73
CA GLU A 112 6.30 -21.84 -2.16
C GLU A 112 6.49 -20.55 -2.95
N GLN A 113 5.81 -19.47 -2.54
CA GLN A 113 5.95 -18.15 -3.17
C GLN A 113 7.41 -17.68 -3.25
N LYS A 114 8.21 -17.95 -2.20
CA LYS A 114 9.64 -17.60 -2.19
C LYS A 114 10.48 -18.34 -3.23
N LYS A 115 10.11 -19.57 -3.59
CA LYS A 115 10.82 -20.34 -4.63
C LYS A 115 10.57 -19.76 -6.00
N ASP A 116 9.33 -19.32 -6.25
CA ASP A 116 8.93 -18.76 -7.54
C ASP A 116 9.44 -17.34 -7.76
N LYS A 117 9.82 -16.64 -6.68
CA LYS A 117 10.24 -15.23 -6.69
C LYS A 117 11.67 -15.08 -6.16
N ASP A 118 12.63 -15.71 -6.84
CA ASP A 118 14.03 -15.86 -6.40
C ASP A 118 14.73 -14.55 -5.98
N LYS A 119 14.32 -13.39 -6.53
CA LYS A 119 14.86 -12.05 -6.21
C LYS A 119 14.10 -11.30 -5.11
N ALA A 120 13.03 -11.85 -4.54
CA ALA A 120 12.14 -11.20 -3.57
C ALA A 120 12.02 -11.97 -2.24
N LYS A 121 12.95 -12.90 -1.96
CA LYS A 121 12.94 -13.73 -0.75
C LYS A 121 12.88 -12.91 0.53
N ASP A 122 13.65 -11.83 0.57
CA ASP A 122 13.74 -10.94 1.74
C ASP A 122 12.49 -10.09 1.91
N SER A 123 11.85 -9.67 0.81
CA SER A 123 10.58 -8.92 0.85
C SER A 123 9.46 -9.73 1.48
N LEU A 124 9.50 -11.06 1.34
CA LEU A 124 8.53 -11.94 1.97
C LEU A 124 8.87 -12.26 3.43
N ASP A 125 10.05 -11.89 3.94
CA ASP A 125 10.47 -12.07 5.34
C ASP A 125 9.96 -11.02 6.32
N GLN A 126 8.74 -10.57 6.06
CA GLN A 126 8.00 -9.67 6.93
C GLN A 126 6.97 -10.42 7.76
N ASN A 127 6.42 -9.72 8.74
CA ASN A 127 5.35 -10.26 9.57
C ASN A 127 4.03 -10.39 8.73
N PRO A 128 3.04 -11.17 9.19
CA PRO A 128 1.81 -11.37 8.42
C PRO A 128 1.01 -10.11 8.12
N GLU A 129 1.09 -9.07 8.96
CA GLU A 129 0.41 -7.80 8.72
C GLU A 129 1.06 -7.01 7.59
N GLU A 130 2.38 -6.94 7.54
CA GLU A 130 3.10 -6.28 6.44
C GLU A 130 2.81 -6.97 5.10
N ILE A 131 2.83 -8.31 5.09
CA ILE A 131 2.46 -9.07 3.88
C ILE A 131 1.00 -8.81 3.51
N PHE A 132 0.09 -8.71 4.48
CA PHE A 132 -1.30 -8.31 4.21
C PHE A 132 -1.36 -6.94 3.54
N CYS A 133 -0.61 -5.96 4.04
CA CYS A 133 -0.63 -4.59 3.53
C CYS A 133 -0.08 -4.51 2.10
N MET A 134 0.98 -5.26 1.81
CA MET A 134 1.53 -5.36 0.46
C MET A 134 0.59 -6.07 -0.52
N VAL A 135 -0.05 -7.18 -0.11
CA VAL A 135 -1.03 -7.89 -0.94
C VAL A 135 -2.27 -7.02 -1.15
N TYR A 136 -2.76 -6.34 -0.12
CA TYR A 136 -3.87 -5.40 -0.23
C TYR A 136 -3.55 -4.31 -1.26
N SER A 137 -2.35 -3.73 -1.18
CA SER A 137 -1.90 -2.77 -2.18
C SER A 137 -1.87 -3.38 -3.58
N ALA A 138 -1.41 -4.63 -3.75
CA ALA A 138 -1.40 -5.29 -5.05
C ALA A 138 -2.82 -5.57 -5.60
N VAL A 139 -3.83 -5.72 -4.75
CA VAL A 139 -5.21 -5.92 -5.20
C VAL A 139 -5.83 -4.66 -5.80
N TYR A 140 -5.49 -3.49 -5.24
CA TYR A 140 -6.16 -2.23 -5.56
C TYR A 140 -5.31 -1.21 -6.31
N SER A 141 -3.99 -1.43 -6.43
CA SER A 141 -3.14 -0.55 -7.22
C SER A 141 -3.30 -0.81 -8.71
N LYS A 142 -3.06 0.23 -9.52
CA LYS A 142 -3.12 0.12 -10.98
C LYS A 142 -1.98 -0.75 -11.54
N HIS A 143 -0.83 -0.72 -10.87
CA HIS A 143 0.40 -1.41 -11.26
C HIS A 143 0.94 -2.20 -10.06
N PRO A 144 0.44 -3.43 -9.84
CA PRO A 144 0.80 -4.22 -8.66
C PRO A 144 2.21 -4.77 -8.71
N HIS A 145 2.84 -4.87 -7.54
CA HIS A 145 4.17 -5.48 -7.42
C HIS A 145 4.04 -7.01 -7.46
N SER A 146 4.64 -7.65 -8.47
CA SER A 146 4.46 -9.09 -8.77
C SER A 146 5.00 -10.05 -7.70
N THR A 147 5.80 -9.57 -6.74
CA THR A 147 6.21 -10.34 -5.54
C THR A 147 5.01 -10.83 -4.73
N TYR A 148 3.97 -10.01 -4.61
CA TYR A 148 2.79 -10.29 -3.78
C TYR A 148 1.60 -10.81 -4.59
N ASP A 149 1.85 -11.10 -5.87
CA ASP A 149 0.90 -11.74 -6.77
C ASP A 149 0.87 -13.24 -6.48
N HIS A 150 -0.06 -13.62 -5.61
CA HIS A 150 -0.35 -15.01 -5.25
C HIS A 150 -1.87 -15.16 -5.17
N ASP A 151 -2.45 -16.05 -5.99
CA ASP A 151 -3.90 -16.16 -6.17
C ASP A 151 -4.67 -16.32 -4.85
N ALA A 152 -4.23 -17.22 -3.98
CA ALA A 152 -4.87 -17.42 -2.68
C ALA A 152 -4.83 -16.15 -1.79
N TRP A 153 -3.74 -15.38 -1.83
CA TRP A 153 -3.58 -14.15 -1.06
C TRP A 153 -4.51 -13.06 -1.59
N LEU A 154 -4.51 -12.85 -2.91
CA LEU A 154 -5.41 -11.88 -3.57
C LEU A 154 -6.87 -12.24 -3.33
N ASN A 155 -7.23 -13.53 -3.44
CA ASN A 155 -8.60 -13.99 -3.21
C ASN A 155 -9.03 -13.79 -1.76
N PHE A 156 -8.14 -13.96 -0.79
CA PHE A 156 -8.45 -13.67 0.62
C PHE A 156 -8.87 -12.20 0.79
N ILE A 157 -8.09 -11.25 0.26
CA ILE A 157 -8.45 -9.83 0.31
C ILE A 157 -9.78 -9.56 -0.41
N LYS A 158 -9.96 -10.09 -1.61
CA LYS A 158 -11.15 -9.82 -2.44
C LYS A 158 -12.44 -10.39 -1.87
N THR A 159 -12.38 -11.47 -1.10
CA THR A 159 -13.58 -12.26 -0.71
C THR A 159 -13.83 -12.36 0.79
N LYS A 160 -12.80 -12.25 1.63
CA LYS A 160 -12.92 -12.46 3.09
C LYS A 160 -12.85 -11.17 3.89
N VAL A 161 -12.14 -10.16 3.39
CA VAL A 161 -12.06 -8.85 4.07
C VAL A 161 -13.40 -8.14 3.92
N PRO A 162 -14.00 -7.62 5.01
CA PRO A 162 -15.27 -6.89 4.95
C PRO A 162 -15.18 -5.67 4.02
N LYS A 163 -16.28 -5.21 3.41
CA LYS A 163 -16.30 -4.17 2.37
C LYS A 163 -17.30 -3.05 2.63
#